data_AF-A0A7Y8TT02-F1
#
_entry.id   AF-A0A7Y8TT02-F1
#
_cell.length_a   1.000
_cell.length_b   1.000
_cell.length_c   1.000
_cell.angle_alpha   90.00
_cell.angle_beta   90.00
_cell.angle_gamma   90.00
#
_symmetry.space_group_name_H-M   'P 1'
#
loop_
_entity.id
_entity.type
_entity.pdbx_description
1 polymer ?
#
loop_
_entity_poly.entity_id
_entity_poly.type
_entity_poly.pdbx_seq_one_letter_code
_entity_poly.pdbx_strand_id
1 'polypeptide(L)'
;MRPIGLHRKSKDYLDTLNIDPYAFEERFIYLESLIKANLAFKTKLENFKQLIDCLSADRCFALWIGETEDLIIQSEACLQKFAHDEIIEQQFVEEHVALADRIFELAKARVYEGHWEYGVSRAVDRQFDDLTELCRRIWSKENKAWVKLAKEWKSCNSRVI
;
A
#
# COMPACT_ATOMS: atom_id res chain seq x y z
N MET A 1 6.83 -31.03 -13.36
CA MET A 1 6.67 -29.74 -12.66
C MET A 1 5.23 -29.62 -12.23
N ARG A 2 4.95 -29.36 -10.94
CA ARG A 2 3.57 -28.99 -10.54
C ARG A 2 3.34 -27.56 -10.98
N PRO A 3 2.20 -27.21 -11.60
CA PRO A 3 1.87 -25.81 -11.78
C PRO A 3 1.87 -25.19 -10.39
N ILE A 4 2.70 -24.18 -10.16
CA ILE A 4 2.59 -23.33 -8.97
C ILE A 4 1.31 -22.53 -9.21
N GLY A 5 0.18 -23.16 -8.93
CA GLY A 5 -1.11 -22.52 -9.11
C GLY A 5 -1.19 -21.35 -8.15
N LEU A 6 -1.33 -20.13 -8.70
CA LEU A 6 -1.70 -18.95 -7.92
C LEU A 6 -2.80 -19.33 -6.93
N HIS A 7 -2.60 -18.95 -5.66
CA HIS A 7 -3.63 -19.09 -4.64
C HIS A 7 -4.92 -18.41 -5.13
N ARG A 8 -6.10 -18.97 -4.83
CA ARG A 8 -7.40 -18.47 -5.33
C ARG A 8 -7.55 -16.95 -5.23
N LYS A 9 -7.23 -16.37 -4.06
CA LYS A 9 -7.27 -14.91 -3.84
C LYS A 9 -6.40 -14.10 -4.82
N SER A 10 -5.25 -14.63 -5.21
CA SER A 10 -4.38 -13.97 -6.18
C SER A 10 -4.93 -14.08 -7.60
N LYS A 11 -5.63 -15.18 -7.94
CA LYS A 11 -6.36 -15.29 -9.21
C LYS A 11 -7.52 -14.30 -9.25
N ASP A 12 -8.36 -14.30 -8.20
CA ASP A 12 -9.50 -13.38 -8.08
C ASP A 12 -9.03 -11.92 -8.21
N TYR A 13 -7.86 -11.58 -7.63
CA TYR A 13 -7.25 -10.26 -7.77
C TYR A 13 -6.82 -9.95 -9.21
N LEU A 14 -6.14 -10.86 -9.90
CA LEU A 14 -5.76 -10.68 -11.31
C LEU A 14 -7.00 -10.55 -12.22
N ASP A 15 -8.05 -11.31 -11.93
CA ASP A 15 -9.32 -11.21 -12.65
C ASP A 15 -9.92 -9.81 -12.51
N THR A 16 -9.85 -9.19 -11.30
CA THR A 16 -10.29 -7.79 -11.13
C THR A 16 -9.49 -6.79 -11.95
N LEU A 17 -8.27 -7.13 -12.35
CA LEU A 17 -7.38 -6.31 -13.18
C LEU A 17 -7.45 -6.68 -14.66
N ASN A 18 -8.31 -7.63 -15.04
CA ASN A 18 -8.39 -8.18 -16.40
C ASN A 18 -7.04 -8.74 -16.90
N ILE A 19 -6.33 -9.45 -16.02
CA ILE A 19 -5.05 -10.10 -16.32
C ILE A 19 -5.26 -11.61 -16.33
N ASP A 20 -4.85 -12.28 -17.41
CA ASP A 20 -4.85 -13.73 -17.48
C ASP A 20 -3.93 -14.30 -16.37
N PRO A 21 -4.43 -15.14 -15.45
CA PRO A 21 -3.60 -15.78 -14.43
C PRO A 21 -2.45 -16.63 -14.99
N TYR A 22 -2.51 -17.00 -16.27
CA TYR A 22 -1.48 -17.73 -17.01
C TYR A 22 -0.51 -16.81 -17.78
N ALA A 23 -0.75 -15.50 -17.83
CA ALA A 23 0.09 -14.51 -18.54
C ALA A 23 1.56 -14.51 -18.08
N PHE A 24 1.84 -15.09 -16.92
CA PHE A 24 3.13 -14.98 -16.27
C PHE A 24 3.87 -16.31 -16.10
N GLU A 25 3.44 -17.43 -16.70
CA GLU A 25 4.02 -18.76 -16.40
C GLU A 25 5.55 -18.82 -16.47
N GLU A 26 6.19 -18.02 -17.33
CA GLU A 26 7.66 -17.89 -17.42
C GLU A 26 8.27 -16.78 -16.53
N ARG A 27 7.48 -15.76 -16.14
CA ARG A 27 7.89 -14.57 -15.35
C ARG A 27 7.41 -14.61 -13.88
N PHE A 28 6.86 -15.76 -13.43
CA PHE A 28 5.89 -15.85 -12.35
C PHE A 28 6.40 -15.54 -10.93
N ILE A 29 7.67 -15.82 -10.65
CA ILE A 29 8.16 -15.88 -9.25
C ILE A 29 8.23 -14.49 -8.60
N TYR A 30 8.54 -13.42 -9.35
CA TYR A 30 8.60 -12.07 -8.77
C TYR A 30 7.25 -11.37 -8.72
N LEU A 31 6.37 -11.63 -9.70
CA LEU A 31 5.04 -11.06 -9.74
C LEU A 31 4.15 -11.62 -8.63
N GLU A 32 4.32 -12.90 -8.28
CA GLU A 32 3.53 -13.51 -7.20
C GLU A 32 3.75 -12.80 -5.84
N SER A 33 4.99 -12.44 -5.50
CA SER A 33 5.29 -11.67 -4.28
C SER A 33 4.62 -10.30 -4.28
N LEU A 34 4.68 -9.60 -5.42
CA LEU A 34 4.09 -8.28 -5.58
C LEU A 34 2.55 -8.33 -5.48
N ILE A 35 1.91 -9.27 -6.18
CA ILE A 35 0.46 -9.50 -6.13
C ILE A 35 0.01 -9.79 -4.70
N LYS A 36 0.74 -10.68 -4.00
CA LYS A 36 0.45 -10.98 -2.59
C LYS A 36 0.62 -9.76 -1.68
N ALA A 37 1.64 -8.94 -1.94
CA ALA A 37 1.88 -7.72 -1.18
C ALA A 37 0.75 -6.71 -1.37
N ASN A 38 0.34 -6.44 -2.62
CA ASN A 38 -0.78 -5.55 -2.91
C ASN A 38 -2.07 -6.03 -2.25
N LEU A 39 -2.42 -7.31 -2.38
CA LEU A 39 -3.65 -7.87 -1.80
C LEU A 39 -3.65 -7.82 -0.27
N ALA A 40 -2.54 -8.20 0.36
CA ALA A 40 -2.40 -8.14 1.81
C ALA A 40 -2.50 -6.70 2.31
N PHE A 41 -1.90 -5.77 1.58
CA PHE A 41 -1.90 -4.37 1.92
C PHE A 41 -3.27 -3.72 1.73
N LYS A 42 -3.99 -3.96 0.62
CA LYS A 42 -5.37 -3.48 0.42
C LYS A 42 -6.29 -3.92 1.57
N THR A 43 -6.18 -5.18 1.98
CA THR A 43 -6.94 -5.70 3.14
C THR A 43 -6.59 -4.94 4.43
N LYS A 44 -5.31 -4.65 4.64
CA LYS A 44 -4.82 -3.93 5.82
C LYS A 44 -5.25 -2.46 5.82
N LEU A 45 -5.21 -1.82 4.65
CA LEU A 45 -5.65 -0.44 4.42
C LEU A 45 -7.14 -0.28 4.68
N GLU A 46 -7.96 -1.23 4.22
CA GLU A 46 -9.41 -1.19 4.46
C GLU A 46 -9.76 -1.32 5.95
N ASN A 47 -9.07 -2.21 6.68
CA ASN A 47 -9.22 -2.29 8.13
C ASN A 47 -8.78 -1.00 8.83
N PHE A 48 -7.73 -0.34 8.32
CA PHE A 48 -7.26 0.93 8.86
C PHE A 48 -8.26 2.06 8.60
N LYS A 49 -8.86 2.13 7.40
CA LYS A 49 -9.95 3.07 7.08
C LYS A 49 -11.10 2.97 8.07
N GLN A 50 -11.61 1.77 8.32
CA GLN A 50 -12.68 1.53 9.29
C GLN A 50 -12.33 2.00 10.70
N LEU A 51 -11.08 1.80 11.13
CA LEU A 51 -10.58 2.28 12.42
C LEU A 51 -10.55 3.82 12.47
N ILE A 52 -10.09 4.47 11.40
CA ILE A 52 -9.98 5.94 11.33
C ILE A 52 -11.36 6.61 11.22
N ASP A 53 -12.32 5.99 10.52
CA ASP A 53 -13.70 6.47 10.47
C ASP A 53 -14.33 6.51 11.87
N CYS A 54 -14.00 5.54 12.73
CA CYS A 54 -14.44 5.53 14.13
C CYS A 54 -13.79 6.64 14.98
N LEU A 55 -12.66 7.19 14.54
CA LEU A 55 -11.95 8.31 15.17
C LEU A 55 -12.33 9.67 14.56
N SER A 56 -13.47 9.74 13.85
CA SER A 56 -13.99 10.94 13.17
C SER A 56 -13.13 11.44 11.99
N ALA A 57 -12.44 10.54 11.29
CA ALA A 57 -11.74 10.81 10.04
C ALA A 57 -10.80 12.03 10.11
N ASP A 58 -9.80 11.98 10.99
CA ASP A 58 -8.73 12.97 11.04
C ASP A 58 -8.19 13.25 9.62
N ARG A 59 -8.17 14.52 9.23
CA ARG A 59 -7.84 14.96 7.87
C ARG A 59 -6.46 14.49 7.42
N CYS A 60 -5.50 14.33 8.34
CA CYS A 60 -4.18 13.79 8.00
C CYS A 60 -4.31 12.34 7.54
N PHE A 61 -5.01 11.49 8.29
CA PHE A 61 -5.15 10.08 7.89
C PHE A 61 -5.95 9.91 6.61
N ALA A 62 -7.03 10.68 6.42
CA ALA A 62 -7.79 10.66 5.17
C ALA A 62 -6.91 10.99 3.95
N LEU A 63 -6.07 12.04 4.05
CA LEU A 63 -5.12 12.40 3.00
C LEU A 63 -4.08 11.30 2.75
N TRP A 64 -3.51 10.72 3.82
CA TRP A 64 -2.48 9.70 3.70
C TRP A 64 -3.02 8.41 3.11
N ILE A 65 -4.25 8.04 3.47
CA ILE A 65 -4.97 6.91 2.90
C ILE A 65 -5.21 7.16 1.41
N GLY A 66 -5.77 8.31 1.03
CA GLY A 66 -6.05 8.64 -0.37
C GLY A 66 -4.81 8.59 -1.25
N GLU A 67 -3.71 9.23 -0.83
CA GLU A 67 -2.45 9.16 -1.58
C GLU A 67 -1.90 7.73 -1.68
N THR A 68 -2.14 6.90 -0.67
CA THR A 68 -1.72 5.49 -0.70
C THR A 68 -2.59 4.68 -1.67
N GLU A 69 -3.91 4.93 -1.70
CA GLU A 69 -4.83 4.30 -2.66
C GLU A 69 -4.43 4.63 -4.09
N ASP A 70 -4.08 5.90 -4.37
CA ASP A 70 -3.59 6.33 -5.69
C ASP A 70 -2.31 5.58 -6.12
N LEU A 71 -1.38 5.33 -5.19
CA LEU A 71 -0.16 4.57 -5.47
C LEU A 71 -0.44 3.09 -5.74
N ILE A 72 -1.43 2.50 -5.06
CA ILE A 72 -1.86 1.12 -5.35
C ILE A 72 -2.48 1.03 -6.74
N ILE A 73 -3.34 1.99 -7.11
CA ILE A 73 -3.95 2.06 -8.44
C ILE A 73 -2.87 2.15 -9.52
N GLN A 74 -1.83 2.96 -9.30
CA GLN A 74 -0.69 3.06 -10.22
C GLN A 74 0.08 1.73 -10.33
N SER A 75 0.32 1.03 -9.21
CA SER A 75 0.94 -0.31 -9.23
C SER A 75 0.08 -1.31 -10.01
N GLU A 76 -1.24 -1.30 -9.82
CA GLU A 76 -2.19 -2.14 -10.54
C GLU A 76 -2.21 -1.87 -12.04
N ALA A 77 -2.23 -0.59 -12.42
CA ALA A 77 -2.15 -0.19 -13.83
C ALA A 77 -0.80 -0.58 -14.47
N CYS A 78 0.30 -0.44 -13.75
CA CYS A 78 1.62 -0.88 -14.22
C CYS A 78 1.67 -2.40 -14.40
N LEU A 79 1.08 -3.16 -13.48
CA LEU A 79 0.97 -4.62 -13.58
C LEU A 79 0.13 -5.03 -14.79
N GLN A 80 -0.98 -4.34 -15.06
CA GLN A 80 -1.83 -4.59 -16.22
C GLN A 80 -1.07 -4.35 -17.54
N LYS A 81 -0.43 -3.18 -17.68
CA LYS A 81 0.39 -2.85 -18.87
C LYS A 81 1.48 -3.89 -19.11
N PHE A 82 2.14 -4.34 -18.04
CA PHE A 82 3.18 -5.35 -18.15
C PHE A 82 2.61 -6.72 -18.56
N ALA A 83 1.45 -7.10 -18.03
CA ALA A 83 0.76 -8.35 -18.39
C ALA A 83 0.30 -8.39 -19.84
N HIS A 84 0.00 -7.23 -20.43
CA HIS A 84 -0.43 -7.08 -21.82
C HIS A 84 0.73 -6.73 -22.76
N ASP A 85 1.98 -6.89 -22.30
CA ASP A 85 3.22 -6.59 -23.04
C ASP A 85 3.27 -5.14 -23.61
N GLU A 86 2.56 -4.19 -23.00
CA GLU A 86 2.58 -2.77 -23.39
C GLU A 86 3.84 -2.04 -22.90
N ILE A 87 4.47 -2.56 -21.85
CA ILE A 87 5.72 -2.05 -21.28
C ILE A 87 6.74 -3.17 -21.11
N ILE A 88 8.02 -2.83 -21.22
CA ILE A 88 9.11 -3.78 -20.99
C ILE A 88 9.38 -3.96 -19.49
N GLU A 89 10.04 -5.06 -19.13
CA GLU A 89 10.37 -5.39 -17.73
C GLU A 89 11.15 -4.27 -17.02
N GLN A 90 12.08 -3.63 -17.72
CA GLN A 90 12.83 -2.49 -17.15
C GLN A 90 11.90 -1.34 -16.72
N GLN A 91 10.93 -0.97 -17.57
CA GLN A 91 9.96 0.09 -17.25
C GLN A 91 9.07 -0.31 -16.08
N PHE A 92 8.63 -1.58 -16.04
CA PHE A 92 7.84 -2.11 -14.93
C PHE A 92 8.60 -2.01 -13.59
N VAL A 93 9.90 -2.31 -13.60
CA VAL A 93 10.77 -2.26 -12.41
C VAL A 93 11.01 -0.82 -11.97
N GLU A 94 11.33 0.07 -12.90
CA GLU A 94 11.56 1.50 -12.62
C GLU A 94 10.32 2.13 -11.99
N GLU A 95 9.13 1.84 -12.53
CA GLU A 95 7.86 2.34 -11.98
C GLU A 95 7.63 1.82 -10.55
N HIS A 96 7.79 0.51 -10.31
CA HIS A 96 7.59 -0.05 -8.97
C HIS A 96 8.63 0.43 -7.94
N VAL A 97 9.86 0.73 -8.37
CA VAL A 97 10.87 1.36 -7.51
C VAL A 97 10.43 2.79 -7.15
N ALA A 98 9.96 3.58 -8.11
CA ALA A 98 9.47 4.94 -7.86
C ALA A 98 8.25 4.94 -6.94
N LEU A 99 7.29 4.04 -7.15
CA LEU A 99 6.13 3.86 -6.28
C LEU A 99 6.55 3.46 -4.86
N ALA A 100 7.56 2.60 -4.74
CA ALA A 100 8.08 2.19 -3.44
C ALA A 100 8.78 3.33 -2.69
N ASP A 101 9.53 4.17 -3.39
CA ASP A 101 10.12 5.38 -2.80
C ASP A 101 9.02 6.31 -2.28
N ARG A 102 7.94 6.50 -3.04
CA ARG A 102 6.78 7.28 -2.59
C ARG A 102 6.13 6.69 -1.33
N ILE A 103 5.82 5.40 -1.31
CA ILE A 103 5.28 4.74 -0.10
C ILE A 103 6.23 4.88 1.09
N PHE A 104 7.53 4.80 0.86
CA PHE A 104 8.52 4.93 1.92
C PHE A 104 8.56 6.35 2.50
N GLU A 105 8.50 7.38 1.65
CA GLU A 105 8.35 8.78 2.09
C GLU A 105 7.06 8.95 2.93
N LEU A 106 5.94 8.41 2.46
CA LEU A 106 4.68 8.44 3.23
C LEU A 106 4.84 7.78 4.61
N ALA A 107 5.53 6.64 4.67
CA ALA A 107 5.67 5.85 5.89
C ALA A 107 6.70 6.41 6.88
N LYS A 108 7.79 7.03 6.39
CA LYS A 108 8.93 7.46 7.21
C LYS A 108 9.00 8.96 7.45
N ALA A 109 8.63 9.80 6.48
CA ALA A 109 8.76 11.24 6.61
C ALA A 109 7.61 11.87 7.40
N ARG A 110 6.47 11.17 7.51
CA ARG A 110 5.26 11.73 8.13
C ARG A 110 5.17 11.42 9.62
N VAL A 111 5.28 12.48 10.42
CA VAL A 111 4.92 12.49 11.84
C VAL A 111 3.46 12.89 11.94
N TYR A 112 2.66 12.12 12.68
CA TYR A 112 1.28 12.51 12.95
C TYR A 112 1.28 13.60 14.01
N GLU A 113 0.87 14.81 13.65
CA GLU A 113 0.86 15.97 14.54
C GLU A 113 -0.53 16.27 15.13
N GLY A 114 -1.58 15.59 14.66
CA GLY A 114 -2.97 15.83 15.05
C GLY A 114 -3.53 17.09 14.39
N HIS A 115 -4.65 16.98 13.68
CA HIS A 115 -5.38 18.14 13.14
C HIS A 115 -6.73 18.25 13.83
N TRP A 116 -6.70 18.66 15.10
CA TRP A 116 -7.88 18.89 15.91
C TRP A 116 -8.23 20.37 15.94
N GLU A 117 -9.50 20.72 15.79
CA GLU A 117 -9.96 22.08 16.11
C GLU A 117 -9.88 22.26 17.64
N TYR A 118 -8.93 23.06 18.11
CA TYR A 118 -8.67 23.28 19.54
C TYR A 118 -9.94 23.70 20.30
N GLY A 119 -10.14 23.13 21.49
CA GLY A 119 -11.24 23.49 22.37
C GLY A 119 -10.91 24.66 23.29
N VAL A 120 -11.94 25.37 23.76
CA VAL A 120 -11.83 26.62 24.53
C VAL A 120 -11.35 26.43 25.99
N SER A 121 -10.85 25.24 26.38
CA SER A 121 -10.47 24.95 27.79
C SER A 121 -9.36 23.89 27.94
N ARG A 122 -8.58 24.02 29.03
CA ARG A 122 -7.45 23.12 29.38
C ARG A 122 -7.79 21.63 29.48
N ALA A 123 -9.01 21.28 29.87
CA ALA A 123 -9.43 19.87 29.97
C ALA A 123 -9.66 19.27 28.58
N VAL A 124 -10.19 20.09 27.65
CA VAL A 124 -10.40 19.72 26.26
C VAL A 124 -9.05 19.64 25.53
N ASP A 125 -8.12 20.55 25.83
CA ASP A 125 -6.74 20.50 25.30
C ASP A 125 -6.04 19.17 25.65
N ARG A 126 -6.14 18.69 26.90
CA ARG A 126 -5.57 17.40 27.31
C ARG A 126 -6.19 16.19 26.61
N GLN A 127 -7.49 16.22 26.36
CA GLN A 127 -8.16 15.13 25.63
C GLN A 127 -7.69 15.06 24.18
N PHE A 128 -7.41 16.20 23.55
CA PHE A 128 -6.82 16.26 22.22
C PHE A 128 -5.35 15.80 22.20
N ASP A 129 -4.57 16.11 23.23
CA ASP A 129 -3.21 15.59 23.37
C ASP A 129 -3.21 14.05 23.47
N ASP A 130 -4.09 13.48 24.30
CA ASP A 130 -4.24 12.02 24.48
C ASP A 130 -4.69 11.33 23.18
N LEU A 131 -5.64 11.93 22.46
CA LEU A 131 -6.09 11.43 21.14
C LEU A 131 -4.99 11.52 20.09
N THR A 132 -4.19 12.60 20.11
CA THR A 132 -3.05 12.77 19.20
C THR A 132 -2.02 11.67 19.43
N GLU A 133 -1.68 11.40 20.68
CA GLU A 133 -0.73 10.37 21.06
C GLU A 133 -1.26 8.95 20.74
N LEU A 134 -2.54 8.69 20.95
CA LEU A 134 -3.19 7.45 20.52
C LEU A 134 -3.04 7.25 19.00
N CYS A 135 -3.33 8.28 18.22
CA CYS A 135 -3.20 8.25 16.76
C CYS A 135 -1.75 8.05 16.30
N ARG A 136 -0.76 8.70 16.94
CA ARG A 136 0.67 8.42 16.69
C ARG A 136 1.02 6.96 16.91
N ARG A 137 0.52 6.35 17.98
CA ARG A 137 0.78 4.93 18.30
C ARG A 137 0.11 4.00 17.31
N ILE A 138 -1.11 4.31 16.87
CA ILE A 138 -1.80 3.57 15.82
C ILE A 138 -0.97 3.67 14.53
N TRP A 139 -0.59 4.89 14.11
CA TRP A 139 0.23 5.09 12.92
C TRP A 139 1.57 4.36 12.99
N SER A 140 2.28 4.42 14.11
CA SER A 140 3.56 3.71 14.29
C SER A 140 3.43 2.19 14.18
N LYS A 141 2.24 1.62 14.38
CA LYS A 141 1.98 0.20 14.17
C LYS A 141 1.61 -0.08 12.72
N GLU A 142 0.73 0.74 12.16
CA GLU A 142 0.19 0.56 10.81
C GLU A 142 1.25 0.86 9.72
N ASN A 143 2.14 1.83 9.94
CA ASN A 143 3.20 2.21 9.00
C ASN A 143 4.13 1.04 8.62
N LYS A 144 4.21 -0.01 9.45
CA LYS A 144 4.99 -1.21 9.16
C LYS A 144 4.48 -1.93 7.91
N ALA A 145 3.17 -1.88 7.66
CA ALA A 145 2.58 -2.44 6.44
C ALA A 145 3.00 -1.65 5.20
N TRP A 146 3.10 -0.31 5.28
CA TRP A 146 3.55 0.55 4.18
C TRP A 146 5.02 0.29 3.88
N VAL A 147 5.87 0.26 4.92
CA VAL A 147 7.28 -0.08 4.78
C VAL A 147 7.46 -1.49 4.18
N LYS A 148 6.61 -2.45 4.57
CA LYS A 148 6.65 -3.80 3.99
C LYS A 148 6.27 -3.78 2.51
N LEU A 149 5.20 -3.09 2.13
CA LEU A 149 4.79 -2.95 0.73
C LEU A 149 5.91 -2.36 -0.14
N ALA A 150 6.51 -1.25 0.30
CA ALA A 150 7.62 -0.61 -0.40
C ALA A 150 8.82 -1.55 -0.60
N LYS A 151 9.13 -2.38 0.39
CA LYS A 151 10.22 -3.37 0.27
C LYS A 151 9.91 -4.44 -0.77
N GLU A 152 8.68 -4.93 -0.82
CA GLU A 152 8.26 -5.93 -1.81
C GLU A 152 8.31 -5.36 -3.23
N TRP A 153 7.83 -4.12 -3.42
CA TRP A 153 7.94 -3.42 -4.71
C TRP A 153 9.39 -3.17 -5.13
N LYS A 154 10.28 -2.76 -4.22
CA LYS A 154 11.72 -2.62 -4.51
C LYS A 154 12.41 -3.93 -4.82
N SER A 155 11.89 -5.06 -4.34
CA SER A 155 12.50 -6.37 -4.57
C SER A 155 12.51 -6.76 -6.04
N CYS A 156 11.61 -6.18 -6.86
CA CYS A 156 11.62 -6.30 -8.31
C CYS A 156 12.98 -5.91 -8.91
N ASN A 157 13.63 -4.86 -8.39
CA ASN A 157 14.95 -4.41 -8.88
C ASN A 157 16.08 -5.42 -8.62
N SER A 158 16.04 -6.09 -7.46
CA SER A 158 17.09 -7.05 -7.06
C SER A 158 17.13 -8.36 -7.87
N ARG A 159 16.16 -8.56 -8.76
CA ARG A 159 15.97 -9.82 -9.52
C ARG A 159 16.15 -9.66 -11.03
N VAL A 160 16.52 -8.46 -11.49
CA VAL A 160 16.75 -8.08 -12.91
C VAL A 160 18.25 -8.11 -13.26
N ILE A 161 19.10 -8.65 -12.37
CA ILE A 161 20.55 -8.78 -12.57
C ILE A 161 20.90 -10.16 -13.12
#